data_AF-A0A180FG99-F1
#
_entry.id   AF-A0A180FG99-F1
#
_cell.length_a   1.000
_cell.length_b   1.000
_cell.length_c   1.000
_cell.angle_alpha   90.00
_cell.angle_beta   90.00
_cell.angle_gamma   90.00
#
_symmetry.space_group_name_H-M   'P 1'
#
loop_
_entity.id
_entity.type
_entity.pdbx_description
1 polymer ?
#
loop_
_entity_poly.entity_id
_entity_poly.type
_entity_poly.pdbx_seq_one_letter_code
_entity_poly.pdbx_strand_id
1 'polypeptide(L)'
;MPARKNQPAKTGLSKIKQRKRKRIETLFSQLKGQFSMNTNFAKTFGGLAARILAKITALAMIQYLNLFVFNRNINNIQINIC
;
A
#
# COMPACT_ATOMS: atom_id res chain seq x y z
N MET A 1 1.77 -22.64 4.30
CA MET A 1 1.14 -23.30 5.46
C MET A 1 -0.04 -24.11 4.95
N PRO A 2 -0.04 -25.44 5.12
CA PRO A 2 -1.17 -26.28 4.73
C PRO A 2 -2.41 -25.91 5.57
N ALA A 3 -3.60 -26.01 4.96
CA ALA A 3 -4.85 -25.74 5.66
C ALA A 3 -5.08 -26.81 6.75
N ARG A 4 -5.48 -26.37 7.96
CA ARG A 4 -5.85 -27.31 9.03
C ARG A 4 -7.11 -28.08 8.62
N LYS A 5 -7.18 -29.36 8.99
CA LYS A 5 -8.26 -30.32 8.63
C LYS A 5 -9.68 -29.82 8.95
N ASN A 6 -9.85 -28.92 9.92
CA ASN A 6 -11.11 -28.30 10.33
C ASN A 6 -11.40 -26.92 9.70
N GLN A 7 -10.58 -26.45 8.77
CA GLN A 7 -10.89 -25.22 8.04
C GLN A 7 -11.87 -25.55 6.91
N PRO A 8 -13.04 -24.89 6.82
CA PRO A 8 -13.91 -25.06 5.68
C PRO A 8 -13.09 -24.79 4.41
N ALA A 9 -13.29 -25.64 3.38
CA ALA A 9 -12.57 -25.55 2.13
C ALA A 9 -12.56 -24.09 1.69
N LYS A 10 -11.39 -23.46 1.57
CA LYS A 10 -11.27 -22.06 1.15
C LYS A 10 -11.90 -21.94 -0.23
N THR A 11 -13.15 -21.51 -0.29
CA THR A 11 -13.83 -21.25 -1.56
C THR A 11 -13.00 -20.19 -2.27
N GLY A 12 -12.41 -20.56 -3.40
CA GLY A 12 -11.51 -19.68 -4.12
C GLY A 12 -12.24 -18.39 -4.50
N LEU A 13 -11.71 -17.24 -4.10
CA LEU A 13 -12.16 -15.96 -4.63
C LEU A 13 -12.10 -16.00 -6.16
N SER A 14 -13.08 -15.42 -6.85
CA SER A 14 -13.02 -15.25 -8.30
C SER A 14 -11.68 -14.63 -8.72
N LYS A 15 -11.13 -15.04 -9.88
CA LYS A 15 -9.84 -14.56 -10.40
C LYS A 15 -9.72 -13.03 -10.39
N ILE A 16 -10.83 -12.32 -10.65
CA ILE A 16 -10.90 -10.85 -10.62
C ILE A 16 -10.66 -10.32 -9.20
N LYS A 17 -11.34 -10.90 -8.19
CA LYS A 17 -11.20 -10.51 -6.79
C LYS A 17 -9.78 -10.78 -6.28
N GLN A 18 -9.16 -11.88 -6.71
CA GLN A 18 -7.76 -12.17 -6.39
C GLN A 18 -6.79 -11.13 -6.97
N ARG A 19 -6.97 -10.72 -8.23
CA ARG A 19 -6.13 -9.66 -8.86
C ARG A 19 -6.25 -8.33 -8.12
N LYS A 20 -7.47 -7.93 -7.75
CA LYS A 20 -7.69 -6.69 -6.97
C LYS A 20 -7.03 -6.77 -5.59
N ARG A 21 -7.17 -7.89 -4.88
CA ARG A 21 -6.50 -8.11 -3.59
C ARG A 21 -4.98 -8.02 -3.69
N LYS A 22 -4.38 -8.72 -4.67
CA LYS A 22 -2.94 -8.67 -4.90
C LYS A 22 -2.46 -7.23 -5.12
N ARG A 23 -3.19 -6.44 -5.91
CA ARG A 23 -2.85 -5.03 -6.15
C ARG A 23 -2.87 -4.20 -4.86
N ILE A 24 -3.89 -4.40 -4.02
CA ILE A 24 -3.99 -3.72 -2.72
C ILE A 24 -2.84 -4.14 -1.80
N GLU A 25 -2.56 -5.44 -1.69
CA GLU A 25 -1.48 -5.99 -0.85
C GLU A 25 -0.09 -5.48 -1.30
N THR A 26 0.18 -5.44 -2.61
CA THR A 26 1.41 -4.88 -3.18
C THR A 26 1.54 -3.39 -2.84
N LEU A 27 0.49 -2.60 -3.06
CA LEU A 27 0.51 -1.16 -2.79
C LEU A 27 0.72 -0.86 -1.29
N PHE A 28 0.07 -1.60 -0.40
CA PHE A 28 0.28 -1.47 1.05
C PHE A 28 1.71 -1.86 1.46
N SER A 29 2.28 -2.90 0.86
CA SER A 29 3.66 -3.31 1.16
C SER A 29 4.66 -2.24 0.75
N GLN A 30 4.45 -1.61 -0.41
CA GLN A 30 5.27 -0.50 -0.91
C GLN A 30 5.13 0.74 -0.02
N LEU A 31 3.90 1.13 0.35
CA LEU A 31 3.64 2.22 1.27
C LEU A 31 4.37 2.01 2.61
N LYS A 32 4.26 0.79 3.17
CA LYS A 32 4.89 0.44 4.44
C LYS A 32 6.40 0.57 4.40
N GLY A 33 7.03 0.07 3.33
CA GLY A 33 8.48 0.15 3.13
C GLY A 33 8.98 1.58 2.91
N GLN A 34 8.30 2.35 2.06
CA GLN A 34 8.74 3.69 1.67
C GLN A 34 8.60 4.73 2.80
N PHE A 35 7.47 4.71 3.51
CA PHE A 35 7.16 5.72 4.51
C PHE A 35 7.36 5.25 5.95
N SER A 36 8.02 4.10 6.14
CA SER A 36 8.20 3.45 7.44
C SER A 36 6.91 3.51 8.27
N MET A 37 5.82 2.93 7.75
CA MET A 37 4.47 3.14 8.30
C MET A 37 4.38 2.80 9.80
N ASN A 38 5.17 1.82 10.24
CA ASN A 38 5.23 1.32 11.61
C ASN A 38 5.94 2.27 12.60
N THR A 39 6.75 3.22 12.13
CA THR A 39 7.42 4.18 13.01
C THR A 39 6.52 5.39 13.23
N ASN A 40 6.06 5.55 14.47
CA ASN A 40 5.26 6.67 14.90
C ASN A 40 5.76 7.20 16.25
N PHE A 41 6.11 8.49 16.28
CA PHE A 41 6.54 9.21 17.49
C PHE A 41 5.49 10.23 17.96
N ALA A 42 4.25 10.16 17.46
CA ALA A 42 3.21 11.12 17.84
C ALA A 42 2.70 10.79 19.24
N LYS A 43 2.70 11.79 20.13
CA LYS A 43 2.21 11.65 21.51
C LYS A 43 0.70 11.85 21.63
N THR A 44 0.04 12.26 20.55
CA THR A 44 -1.41 12.56 20.50
C THR A 44 -2.07 11.88 19.32
N PHE A 45 -3.37 11.58 19.45
CA PHE A 45 -4.17 10.95 18.39
C PHE A 45 -4.26 11.84 17.14
N GLY A 46 -4.41 13.16 17.31
CA GLY A 46 -4.41 14.11 16.19
C GLY A 46 -3.10 14.06 15.39
N GLY A 47 -1.96 13.99 16.06
CA GLY A 47 -0.66 13.85 15.39
C GLY A 47 -0.48 12.50 14.68
N LEU A 48 -1.07 11.43 15.22
CA LEU A 48 -1.13 10.12 14.56
C LEU A 48 -1.95 10.19 13.27
N ALA A 49 -3.17 10.75 13.34
CA ALA A 49 -4.06 10.90 12.20
C ALA A 49 -3.44 11.76 11.09
N ALA A 50 -2.86 12.91 11.45
CA ALA A 50 -2.19 13.81 10.52
C ALA A 50 -0.99 13.13 9.82
N ARG A 51 -0.20 12.33 10.56
CA ARG A 51 0.94 11.61 9.98
C ARG A 51 0.51 10.48 9.06
N ILE A 52 -0.53 9.73 9.42
CA ILE A 52 -1.11 8.70 8.53
C ILE A 52 -1.62 9.35 7.25
N LEU A 53 -2.38 10.44 7.38
CA LEU A 53 -2.91 11.18 6.23
C LEU A 53 -1.78 11.70 5.34
N ALA A 54 -0.75 12.32 5.92
CA ALA A 54 0.41 12.79 5.17
C ALA A 54 1.13 11.68 4.40
N LYS A 55 1.31 10.48 4.98
CA LYS A 55 1.92 9.33 4.30
C LYS A 55 1.08 8.84 3.12
N ILE A 56 -0.25 8.80 3.28
CA ILE A 56 -1.18 8.42 2.20
C ILE A 56 -1.17 9.46 1.08
N THR A 57 -1.22 10.76 1.44
CA THR A 57 -1.18 11.86 0.47
C THR A 57 0.14 11.89 -0.30
N ALA A 58 1.27 11.67 0.38
CA ALA A 58 2.57 11.58 -0.28
C ALA A 58 2.63 10.43 -1.30
N LEU A 59 2.07 9.26 -0.96
CA LEU A 59 1.95 8.15 -1.92
C LEU A 59 1.08 8.51 -3.13
N ALA A 60 -0.05 9.18 -2.92
CA ALA A 60 -0.91 9.64 -4.02
C ALA A 60 -0.18 10.64 -4.93
N MET A 61 0.58 11.56 -4.33
CA MET A 61 1.36 12.56 -5.06
C MET A 61 2.47 11.93 -5.91
N ILE A 62 3.19 10.94 -5.37
CA ILE A 62 4.21 10.17 -6.12
C ILE A 62 3.59 9.43 -7.31
N GLN A 63 2.44 8.77 -7.10
CA GLN A 63 1.71 8.08 -8.17
C GLN A 63 1.24 9.05 -9.26
N TYR A 64 0.76 10.22 -8.85
CA TYR A 64 0.37 11.30 -9.75
C TYR A 64 1.57 11.78 -10.58
N LEU A 65 2.68 12.13 -9.95
CA LEU A 65 3.88 12.60 -10.65
C LEU A 65 4.42 11.55 -11.63
N ASN A 66 4.45 10.27 -11.24
CA ASN A 66 4.86 9.19 -12.13
C ASN A 66 4.03 9.15 -13.41
N LEU A 67 2.71 9.25 -13.29
CA LEU A 67 1.82 9.13 -14.43
C LEU A 67 1.81 10.40 -15.29
N PHE A 68 1.66 11.57 -14.65
CA PHE A 68 1.40 12.82 -15.34
C PHE A 68 2.66 13.57 -15.76
N VAL A 69 3.75 13.49 -15.00
CA VAL A 69 4.99 14.21 -15.29
C VAL A 69 5.99 13.30 -16.01
N PHE A 70 6.17 12.07 -15.50
CA PHE A 70 7.20 11.17 -16.02
C PHE A 70 6.70 10.14 -17.05
N ASN A 71 5.38 10.05 -17.27
CA ASN A 71 4.73 9.05 -18.13
C ASN A 71 5.19 7.59 -17.82
N ARG A 72 5.48 7.32 -16.54
CA ARG A 72 5.93 6.02 -16.01
C ARG A 72 4.74 5.25 -15.43
N ASN A 73 4.93 3.94 -15.26
CA ASN A 73 3.91 3.10 -14.63
C ASN A 73 3.62 3.56 -13.20
N ILE A 74 2.33 3.66 -12.85
CA ILE A 74 1.85 4.13 -11.55
C ILE A 74 2.37 3.30 -10.37
N ASN A 75 2.71 2.02 -10.60
CA ASN A 75 3.18 1.11 -9.56
C ASN A 75 4.66 1.35 -9.17
N ASN A 76 5.39 2.22 -9.89
CA ASN A 76 6.80 2.52 -9.63
C ASN A 76 6.98 3.55 -8.50
N ILE A 77 6.54 3.22 -7.29
CA ILE A 77 6.56 4.13 -6.12
C ILE A 77 7.99 4.47 -5.67
N GLN A 78 8.96 3.60 -5.97
CA GLN A 78 10.37 3.84 -5.72
C GLN A 78 10.94 4.79 -6.78
N ILE A 79 10.60 6.08 -6.67
CA ILE A 79 11.14 7.12 -7.54
C ILE A 79 12.37 7.71 -6.85
N ASN A 80 13.54 7.61 -7.48
CA ASN A 80 14.62 8.54 -7.18
C ASN A 80 14.23 9.88 -7.83
N ILE A 81 13.88 10.87 -7.02
CA ILE A 81 13.44 12.20 -7.52
C ILE A 81 14.67 13.08 -7.88
N CYS A 82 15.85 12.46 -8.00
CA CYS A 82 17.13 13.08 -8.33
C CYS A 82 17.78 12.35 -9.50
#